data_AF-A0AAD5GIP9-F1
#
_entry.id   AF-A0AAD5GIP9-F1
#
_cell.length_a   1.000
_cell.length_b   1.000
_cell.length_c   1.000
_cell.angle_alpha   90.00
_cell.angle_beta   90.00
_cell.angle_gamma   90.00
#
_symmetry.space_group_name_H-M   'P 1'
#
loop_
_entity.id
_entity.type
_entity.pdbx_description
1 polymer ?
#
loop_
_entity_poly.entity_id
_entity_poly.type
_entity_poly.pdbx_seq_one_letter_code
_entity_poly.pdbx_strand_id
1 'polypeptide(L)'
;MADEANKTAFVEIQGRMIETTAKLKQVQNQMRNKESEKKRAYLTLEELRQFVLEPKSFLMNEQEKKLSDSETAIASLQTSKEYLEKQSAEVEANLRELLQQDPGLARQIMSMAVV
;
A
#
# COMPACT_ATOMS: atom_id res chain seq x y z
N MET A 1 37.09 -0.82 -6.61
CA MET A 1 36.50 -1.69 -5.57
C MET A 1 35.41 -0.97 -4.79
N ALA A 2 35.69 0.14 -4.07
CA ALA A 2 34.64 0.88 -3.35
C ALA A 2 33.55 1.48 -4.26
N ASP A 3 33.94 2.04 -5.41
CA ASP A 3 33.00 2.64 -6.39
C ASP A 3 32.02 1.60 -6.98
N GLU A 4 32.47 0.36 -7.18
CA GLU A 4 31.66 -0.73 -7.74
C GLU A 4 30.71 -1.34 -6.68
N ALA A 5 31.16 -1.41 -5.43
CA ALA A 5 30.30 -1.79 -4.30
C ALA A 5 29.19 -0.75 -4.06
N ASN A 6 29.52 0.55 -4.10
CA ASN A 6 28.54 1.63 -3.93
C ASN A 6 27.51 1.65 -5.07
N LYS A 7 27.94 1.42 -6.31
CA LYS A 7 27.03 1.27 -7.47
C LYS A 7 26.09 0.07 -7.32
N THR A 8 26.60 -1.06 -6.84
CA THR A 8 25.79 -2.26 -6.60
C THR A 8 24.75 -2.00 -5.52
N ALA A 9 25.16 -1.44 -4.38
CA ALA A 9 24.27 -1.05 -3.29
C ALA A 9 23.18 -0.07 -3.74
N PHE A 10 23.53 0.90 -4.61
CA PHE A 10 22.55 1.83 -5.18
C PHE A 10 21.47 1.11 -5.99
N VAL A 11 21.85 0.21 -6.90
CA VAL A 11 20.90 -0.55 -7.73
C VAL A 11 19.99 -1.43 -6.86
N GLU A 12 20.54 -2.05 -5.82
CA GLU A 12 19.75 -2.86 -4.86
C GLU A 12 18.74 -2.00 -4.08
N ILE A 13 19.16 -0.84 -3.57
CA ILE A 13 18.28 0.11 -2.86
C ILE A 13 17.17 0.61 -3.79
N GLN A 14 17.50 0.92 -5.05
CA GLN A 14 16.51 1.31 -6.06
C GLN A 14 15.51 0.17 -6.34
N GLY A 15 15.99 -1.06 -6.48
CA GLY A 15 15.12 -2.24 -6.65
C GLY A 15 14.14 -2.39 -5.49
N ARG A 16 14.63 -2.31 -4.24
CA ARG A 16 13.79 -2.31 -3.03
C ARG A 16 12.79 -1.15 -3.03
N MET A 17 13.18 0.04 -3.46
CA MET A 17 12.30 1.22 -3.53
C MET A 17 11.15 1.00 -4.52
N ILE A 18 11.45 0.46 -5.71
CA ILE A 18 10.44 0.15 -6.73
C ILE A 18 9.47 -0.90 -6.20
N GLU A 19 9.97 -1.99 -5.62
CA GLU A 19 9.13 -3.08 -5.10
C GLU A 19 8.22 -2.62 -3.96
N THR A 20 8.77 -1.92 -2.96
CA THR A 20 8.00 -1.43 -1.82
C THR A 20 6.93 -0.43 -2.27
N THR A 21 7.27 0.46 -3.21
CA THR A 21 6.30 1.40 -3.79
C THR A 21 5.18 0.68 -4.54
N ALA A 22 5.51 -0.36 -5.32
CA ALA A 22 4.52 -1.14 -6.05
C ALA A 22 3.55 -1.86 -5.09
N LYS A 23 4.09 -2.51 -4.04
CA LYS A 23 3.29 -3.18 -3.00
C LYS A 23 2.39 -2.18 -2.25
N LEU A 24 2.92 -1.00 -1.92
CA LEU A 24 2.15 0.04 -1.23
C LEU A 24 0.99 0.56 -2.08
N LYS A 25 1.20 0.79 -3.38
CA LYS A 25 0.12 1.13 -4.33
C LYS A 25 -0.92 0.03 -4.43
N GLN A 26 -0.49 -1.23 -4.47
CA GLN A 26 -1.41 -2.38 -4.50
C GLN A 26 -2.29 -2.42 -3.25
N VAL A 27 -1.71 -2.29 -2.05
CA VAL A 27 -2.46 -2.29 -0.78
C VAL A 27 -3.44 -1.12 -0.74
N GLN A 28 -3.02 0.08 -1.14
CA GLN A 28 -3.89 1.26 -1.21
C GLN A 28 -5.11 1.03 -2.14
N ASN A 29 -4.90 0.40 -3.29
CA ASN A 29 -5.99 0.06 -4.20
C ASN A 29 -6.93 -1.00 -3.62
N GLN A 30 -6.40 -2.04 -2.97
CA GLN A 30 -7.20 -3.06 -2.29
C GLN A 30 -8.07 -2.46 -1.19
N MET A 31 -7.51 -1.54 -0.38
CA MET A 31 -8.27 -0.82 0.65
C MET A 31 -9.43 -0.02 0.05
N ARG A 32 -9.18 0.78 -1.00
CA ARG A 32 -10.23 1.57 -1.66
C ARG A 32 -11.36 0.69 -2.21
N ASN A 33 -11.02 -0.48 -2.75
CA ASN A 33 -12.01 -1.44 -3.23
C ASN A 33 -12.85 -2.00 -2.07
N LYS A 34 -12.21 -2.37 -0.95
CA LYS A 34 -12.91 -2.86 0.24
C LYS A 34 -13.77 -1.80 0.92
N GLU A 35 -13.33 -0.55 0.95
CA GLU A 35 -14.15 0.58 1.42
C GLU A 35 -15.41 0.74 0.57
N SER A 36 -15.28 0.59 -0.75
CA SER A 36 -16.42 0.64 -1.67
C SER A 36 -17.37 -0.55 -1.46
N GLU A 37 -16.85 -1.76 -1.24
CA GLU A 37 -17.65 -2.94 -0.89
C GLU A 37 -18.40 -2.75 0.43
N LYS A 38 -17.71 -2.26 1.46
CA LYS A 38 -18.28 -1.93 2.77
C LYS A 38 -19.43 -0.95 2.64
N LYS A 39 -19.22 0.15 1.90
CA LYS A 39 -20.24 1.18 1.68
C LYS A 39 -21.46 0.62 0.95
N ARG A 40 -21.26 -0.22 -0.07
CA ARG A 40 -22.38 -0.87 -0.77
C ARG A 40 -23.17 -1.79 0.15
N ALA A 41 -22.50 -2.66 0.91
CA ALA A 41 -23.15 -3.58 1.84
C ALA A 41 -23.97 -2.82 2.89
N TYR A 42 -23.41 -1.74 3.44
CA TYR A 42 -24.10 -0.86 4.38
C TYR A 42 -25.35 -0.22 3.77
N LEU A 43 -25.24 0.40 2.59
CA LEU A 43 -26.39 1.05 1.94
C LEU A 43 -27.49 0.04 1.59
N THR A 44 -27.14 -1.15 1.11
CA THR A 44 -28.11 -2.23 0.86
C THR A 44 -28.79 -2.68 2.14
N LEU A 45 -28.07 -2.76 3.27
CA LEU A 45 -28.66 -3.11 4.56
C LEU A 45 -29.68 -2.06 5.04
N GLU A 46 -29.36 -0.77 4.87
CA GLU A 46 -30.28 0.33 5.19
C GLU A 46 -31.53 0.29 4.29
N GLU A 47 -31.35 0.04 2.99
CA GLU A 47 -32.48 -0.11 2.06
C GLU A 47 -33.39 -1.29 2.44
N LEU A 48 -32.81 -2.43 2.83
CA LEU A 48 -33.56 -3.61 3.28
C LEU A 48 -34.39 -3.34 4.54
N ARG A 49 -33.91 -2.47 5.43
CA ARG A 49 -34.61 -2.07 6.66
C ARG A 49 -35.72 -1.07 6.40
N GLN A 50 -35.57 -0.20 5.40
CA GLN A 50 -36.48 0.92 5.16
C GLN A 50 -37.57 0.63 4.11
N PHE A 51 -37.25 -0.13 3.06
CA PHE A 51 -38.11 -0.24 1.87
C PHE A 51 -38.74 -1.63 1.69
N VAL A 52 -38.46 -2.58 2.58
CA VAL A 52 -39.06 -3.92 2.54
C VAL A 52 -40.08 -4.05 3.66
N LEU A 53 -41.29 -4.51 3.31
CA LEU A 53 -42.39 -4.70 4.27
C LEU A 53 -41.97 -5.58 5.46
N GLU A 54 -41.18 -6.61 5.20
CA GLU A 54 -40.51 -7.41 6.20
C GLU A 54 -39.06 -7.67 5.79
N PRO A 55 -38.07 -7.38 6.66
CA PRO A 55 -36.69 -7.64 6.33
C PRO A 55 -36.45 -9.12 6.08
N LYS A 56 -35.91 -9.45 4.90
CA LYS A 56 -35.51 -10.82 4.57
C LYS A 56 -34.25 -11.15 5.36
N SER A 57 -34.42 -11.79 6.52
CA SER A 57 -33.34 -12.11 7.48
C SER A 57 -32.10 -12.72 6.82
N PHE A 58 -32.28 -13.61 5.83
CA PHE A 58 -31.16 -14.16 5.06
C PHE A 58 -30.33 -13.08 4.34
N LEU A 59 -30.97 -12.13 3.65
CA LEU A 59 -30.29 -11.05 2.93
C LEU A 59 -29.62 -10.07 3.91
N MET A 60 -30.26 -9.77 5.05
CA MET A 60 -29.66 -8.93 6.08
C MET A 60 -28.39 -9.56 6.64
N ASN A 61 -28.46 -10.83 7.02
CA ASN A 61 -27.32 -11.59 7.54
C ASN A 61 -26.17 -11.64 6.53
N GLU A 62 -26.48 -11.78 5.24
CA GLU A 62 -25.48 -11.75 4.17
C GLU A 62 -24.77 -10.38 4.10
N GLN A 63 -25.53 -9.26 4.14
CA GLN A 63 -24.93 -7.93 4.10
C GLN A 63 -24.15 -7.59 5.37
N GLU A 64 -24.65 -7.99 6.54
CA GLU A 64 -23.94 -7.80 7.82
C GLU A 64 -22.62 -8.58 7.85
N LYS A 65 -22.63 -9.83 7.35
CA LYS A 65 -21.40 -10.60 7.19
C LYS A 65 -20.44 -9.91 6.22
N LYS A 66 -20.90 -9.48 5.05
CA LYS A 66 -20.08 -8.80 4.05
C LYS A 66 -19.47 -7.49 4.57
N LEU A 67 -20.23 -6.76 5.40
CA LEU A 67 -19.76 -5.56 6.09
C LEU A 67 -18.62 -5.90 7.06
N SER A 68 -18.84 -6.87 7.95
CA SER A 68 -17.85 -7.34 8.93
C SER A 68 -16.57 -7.89 8.28
N ASP A 69 -16.72 -8.70 7.23
CA ASP A 69 -15.59 -9.26 6.48
C ASP A 69 -14.77 -8.14 5.81
N SER A 70 -15.44 -7.11 5.28
CA SER A 70 -14.78 -5.96 4.66
C SER A 70 -14.04 -5.11 5.70
N GLU A 71 -14.61 -4.91 6.89
CA GLU A 71 -13.96 -4.19 7.99
C GLU A 71 -12.71 -4.91 8.49
N THR A 72 -12.79 -6.23 8.67
CA THR A 72 -11.66 -7.07 9.08
C THR A 72 -10.54 -7.04 8.03
N ALA A 73 -10.89 -7.09 6.75
CA ALA A 73 -9.94 -6.96 5.65
C ALA A 73 -9.27 -5.59 5.63
N ILE A 74 -10.02 -4.49 5.80
CA ILE A 74 -9.47 -3.13 5.85
C ILE A 74 -8.50 -2.98 7.02
N ALA A 75 -8.84 -3.48 8.22
CA ALA A 75 -7.95 -3.43 9.39
C ALA A 75 -6.63 -4.19 9.15
N SER A 76 -6.70 -5.35 8.49
CA SER A 76 -5.52 -6.13 8.13
C SER A 76 -4.66 -5.41 7.09
N LEU A 77 -5.28 -4.83 6.05
CA LEU A 77 -4.60 -4.06 5.01
C LEU A 77 -3.96 -2.78 5.57
N GLN A 78 -4.61 -2.13 6.54
CA GLN A 78 -4.07 -0.95 7.22
C GLN A 78 -2.77 -1.30 7.97
N THR A 79 -2.74 -2.42 8.70
CA THR A 79 -1.52 -2.93 9.34
C THR A 79 -0.42 -3.20 8.31
N SER A 80 -0.77 -3.82 7.17
CA SER A 80 0.18 -4.09 6.09
C SER A 80 0.72 -2.79 5.44
N LYS A 81 -0.14 -1.79 5.26
CA LYS A 81 0.23 -0.48 4.74
C LYS A 81 1.24 0.20 5.66
N GLU A 82 0.98 0.26 6.97
CA GLU A 82 1.88 0.88 7.95
C GLU A 82 3.26 0.20 7.97
N TYR A 83 3.29 -1.13 7.82
CA TYR A 83 4.53 -1.87 7.68
C TYR A 83 5.32 -1.46 6.42
N LEU A 84 4.65 -1.39 5.26
CA LEU A 84 5.28 -0.99 4.00
C LEU A 84 5.73 0.48 4.03
N GLU A 85 5.00 1.37 4.70
CA GLU A 85 5.40 2.77 4.88
C GLU A 85 6.70 2.87 5.70
N LYS A 86 6.84 2.07 6.77
CA LYS A 86 8.09 1.97 7.53
C LYS A 86 9.25 1.45 6.67
N GLN A 87 9.01 0.40 5.88
CA GLN A 87 10.03 -0.12 4.95
C GLN A 87 10.42 0.91 3.89
N SER A 88 9.47 1.68 3.37
CA SER A 88 9.75 2.74 2.40
C SER A 88 10.64 3.83 3.00
N ALA A 89 10.34 4.25 4.23
CA ALA A 89 11.16 5.24 4.95
C ALA A 89 12.58 4.73 5.22
N GLU A 90 12.74 3.45 5.56
CA GLU A 90 14.06 2.83 5.73
C GLU A 90 14.86 2.81 4.41
N VAL A 91 14.22 2.41 3.30
CA VAL A 91 14.86 2.39 1.99
C VAL A 91 15.29 3.80 1.56
N GLU A 92 14.47 4.82 1.82
CA GLU A 92 14.83 6.22 1.60
C GLU A 92 16.00 6.69 2.48
N ALA A 93 16.04 6.29 3.74
CA ALA A 93 17.15 6.60 4.64
C ALA A 93 18.45 5.99 4.13
N ASN A 94 18.44 4.70 3.79
CA ASN A 94 19.60 4.00 3.22
C ASN A 94 20.12 4.67 1.95
N LEU A 95 19.21 5.12 1.07
CA LEU A 95 19.60 5.85 -0.14
C LEU A 95 20.29 7.18 0.20
N ARG A 96 19.75 7.94 1.15
CA ARG A 96 20.33 9.21 1.58
C ARG A 96 21.71 9.02 2.19
N GLU A 97 21.86 8.01 3.05
CA GLU A 97 23.15 7.67 3.67
C GLU A 97 24.20 7.29 2.63
N LEU A 98 23.85 6.45 1.65
CA LEU A 98 24.75 6.07 0.56
C LEU A 98 25.22 7.29 -0.25
N LEU A 99 24.32 8.20 -0.61
CA LEU A 99 24.65 9.40 -1.38
C LEU A 99 25.45 10.43 -0.56
N GLN A 100 25.31 10.45 0.76
CA GLN A 100 26.13 11.27 1.66
C GLN A 100 27.56 10.72 1.79
N GLN A 101 27.69 9.39 1.87
CA GLN A 101 28.99 8.72 1.93
C GLN A 101 29.78 8.88 0.63
N ASP A 102 29.09 8.91 -0.51
CA ASP A 102 29.71 9.08 -1.83
C ASP A 102 29.03 10.17 -2.68
N PRO A 103 29.45 11.44 -2.51
CA PRO A 103 28.96 12.55 -3.34
C PRO A 103 29.34 12.42 -4.82
N GLY A 104 30.36 11.61 -5.16
CA GLY A 104 30.77 11.35 -6.53
C GLY A 104 29.75 10.49 -7.27
N LEU A 105 29.25 9.45 -6.58
CA LEU A 105 28.15 8.62 -7.06
C LEU A 105 26.88 9.45 -7.35
N ALA A 106 26.52 10.37 -6.45
CA ALA A 106 25.37 11.26 -6.65
C ALA A 106 25.47 12.09 -7.94
N ARG A 107 26.66 12.64 -8.24
CA ARG A 107 26.91 13.38 -9.48
C ARG A 107 26.84 12.49 -10.71
N GLN A 108 27.38 11.27 -10.65
CA GLN A 108 27.31 10.31 -11.74
C GLN A 108 25.86 9.94 -12.06
N ILE A 109 25.05 9.62 -11.05
CA ILE A 109 23.62 9.32 -11.21
C ILE A 109 22.89 10.50 -11.86
N MET A 110 23.10 11.72 -11.37
CA MET A 110 22.45 12.92 -11.93
C MET A 110 22.85 13.17 -13.39
N SER A 111 24.09 12.87 -13.77
CA SER A 111 24.54 13.01 -15.17
C SER A 111 23.95 11.96 -16.12
N MET A 112 23.58 10.78 -15.61
CA MET A 112 22.96 9.71 -16.40
C MET A 112 21.45 9.91 -16.61
N ALA A 113 20.76 10.64 -15.72
CA ALA A 113 19.32 10.85 -15.78
C ALA A 113 18.85 11.92 -16.80
N VAL A 114 19.77 12.54 -17.55
CA VAL A 114 19.50 13.66 -18.51
C VAL A 114 19.37 13.17 -19.97
N VAL A 115 18.98 11.92 -20.20
CA VAL A 115 18.74 11.37 -21.56
C VAL A 115 17.32 10.86 -21.69
#